data_AF-A0A6J4JSG6-F1
#
_entry.id   AF-A0A6J4JSG6-F1
#
_cell.length_a   1.000
_cell.length_b   1.000
_cell.length_c   1.000
_cell.angle_alpha   90.00
_cell.angle_beta   90.00
_cell.angle_gamma   90.00
#
_symmetry.space_group_name_H-M   'P 1'
#
loop_
_entity.id
_entity.type
_entity.pdbx_description
1 polymer ?
#
loop_
_entity_poly.entity_id
_entity_poly.type
_entity_poly.pdbx_seq_one_letter_code
_entity_poly.pdbx_strand_id
1 'polypeptide(L)'
;MGHLYREKVKDFVSLLFDLFFGSTRRLGRLPEGEEWGPPEVQPLPRKNPDEVPFVWSLVGNIVWDHPYGEEKEIRRGTKHFSPGAKVYCLPAKWGDGYRKIKVIGRPRGTTRYIFVVICSAHVTNWRLDKVYSPHVKRLMLGNRGWDDSEKSRQEIEEMARALNQREPEC
;
A
#
# COMPACT_ATOMS: atom_id res chain seq x y z
N MET A 1 20.39 -0.92 33.86
CA MET A 1 19.28 -1.68 33.22
C MET A 1 19.58 -2.07 31.76
N GLY A 2 20.85 -2.09 31.31
CA GLY A 2 21.22 -2.49 29.93
C GLY A 2 22.06 -3.76 29.82
N HIS A 3 22.58 -4.29 30.94
CA HIS A 3 23.42 -5.49 30.94
C HIS A 3 22.58 -6.78 30.87
N LEU A 4 21.44 -6.81 31.58
CA LEU A 4 20.53 -7.95 31.67
C LEU A 4 19.78 -8.26 30.35
N TYR A 5 19.61 -7.25 29.48
CA TYR A 5 18.97 -7.43 28.17
C TYR A 5 19.92 -8.09 27.16
N ARG A 6 21.23 -7.83 27.29
CA ARG A 6 22.26 -8.33 26.38
C ARG A 6 22.57 -9.82 26.58
N GLU A 7 22.39 -10.33 27.80
CA GLU A 7 22.56 -11.76 28.11
C GLU A 7 21.38 -12.59 27.59
N LYS A 8 20.14 -12.14 27.82
CA LYS A 8 18.94 -12.85 27.34
C LYS A 8 18.88 -12.99 25.82
N VAL A 9 19.40 -12.00 25.08
CA VAL A 9 19.48 -12.08 23.61
C VAL A 9 20.52 -13.11 23.17
N LYS A 10 21.66 -13.20 23.86
CA LYS A 10 22.70 -14.20 23.54
C LYS A 10 22.21 -15.62 23.78
N ASP A 11 21.50 -15.83 24.88
CA ASP A 11 20.94 -17.14 25.21
C ASP A 11 19.87 -17.56 24.20
N PHE A 12 19.03 -16.61 23.75
CA PHE A 12 18.01 -16.86 22.72
C PHE A 12 18.63 -17.20 21.36
N VAL A 13 19.72 -16.52 20.97
CA VAL A 13 20.46 -16.84 19.74
C VAL A 13 21.17 -18.19 19.83
N SER A 14 21.73 -18.54 21.00
CA SER A 14 22.36 -19.85 21.22
C SER A 14 21.34 -20.99 21.14
N LEU A 15 20.18 -20.83 21.76
CA LEU A 15 19.09 -21.81 21.69
C LEU A 15 18.57 -22.02 20.28
N LEU A 16 18.47 -20.95 19.49
CA LEU A 16 18.11 -21.03 18.07
C LEU A 16 19.20 -21.74 17.25
N PHE A 17 20.47 -21.51 17.57
CA PHE A 17 21.58 -22.18 16.90
C PHE A 17 21.55 -23.69 17.16
N ASP A 18 21.32 -24.10 18.41
CA ASP A 18 21.23 -25.53 18.78
C ASP A 18 19.97 -26.20 18.23
N LEU A 19 18.82 -25.50 18.18
CA LEU A 19 17.56 -26.04 17.63
C LEU A 19 17.60 -26.24 16.12
N PHE A 20 18.33 -25.40 15.38
CA PHE A 20 18.37 -25.46 13.92
C PHE A 20 19.59 -26.21 13.37
N PHE A 21 20.68 -26.36 14.13
CA PHE A 21 21.94 -26.94 13.64
C PHE A 21 22.44 -28.15 14.44
N GLY A 22 21.58 -28.79 15.24
CA GLY A 22 21.90 -29.99 16.01
C GLY A 22 22.33 -31.20 15.16
N SER A 23 23.62 -31.28 14.81
CA SER A 23 24.37 -32.52 14.60
C SER A 23 25.87 -32.21 14.47
N THR A 24 26.65 -32.73 15.41
CA THR A 24 28.12 -32.76 15.38
C THR A 24 28.63 -33.49 14.13
N ARG A 25 28.86 -32.76 13.04
CA ARG A 25 29.71 -33.20 11.93
C ARG A 25 30.77 -32.16 11.68
N ARG A 26 32.03 -32.59 11.87
CA ARG A 26 33.31 -31.94 11.50
C ARG A 26 33.15 -30.52 10.98
N LEU A 27 33.44 -29.55 11.83
CA LEU A 27 33.68 -28.15 11.45
C LEU A 27 34.75 -28.12 10.36
N GLY A 28 34.31 -28.04 9.11
CA GLY A 28 35.13 -27.53 8.03
C GLY A 28 35.52 -26.10 8.39
N ARG A 29 36.78 -25.75 8.09
CA ARG A 29 37.32 -24.40 8.25
C ARG A 29 36.35 -23.39 7.62
N LEU A 30 35.78 -22.49 8.42
CA LEU A 30 34.99 -21.37 7.92
C LEU A 30 35.90 -20.48 7.08
N PRO A 31 35.50 -20.07 5.86
CA PRO A 31 36.28 -19.14 5.07
C PRO A 31 36.37 -17.80 5.79
N GLU A 32 37.60 -17.38 6.06
CA GLU A 32 37.92 -16.08 6.64
C GLU A 32 37.69 -15.01 5.56
N GLY A 33 36.65 -14.18 5.70
CA GLY A 33 36.49 -12.98 4.85
C GLY A 33 35.10 -12.67 4.28
N GLU A 34 34.03 -13.43 4.57
CA GLU A 34 32.68 -12.99 4.21
C GLU A 34 32.16 -11.93 5.20
N GLU A 35 32.20 -10.67 4.76
CA GLU A 35 31.53 -9.54 5.38
C GLU A 35 30.03 -9.87 5.52
N TRP A 36 29.53 -10.02 6.76
CA TRP A 36 28.10 -10.19 7.04
C TRP A 36 27.37 -8.88 6.70
N GLY A 37 27.10 -8.65 5.43
CA GLY A 37 26.11 -7.69 4.98
C GLY A 37 24.71 -8.16 5.39
N PRO A 38 23.74 -7.25 5.61
CA PRO A 38 22.35 -7.66 5.78
C PRO A 38 21.96 -8.53 4.57
N PRO A 39 21.16 -9.60 4.77
CA PRO A 39 20.75 -10.45 3.66
C PRO A 39 20.16 -9.58 2.56
N GLU A 40 20.68 -9.74 1.34
CA GLU A 40 20.14 -9.04 0.18
C GLU A 40 18.67 -9.44 0.05
N VAL A 41 17.77 -8.56 0.51
CA VAL A 41 16.33 -8.80 0.46
C VAL A 41 15.94 -8.71 -1.00
N GLN A 42 15.92 -9.86 -1.69
CA GLN A 42 15.38 -9.94 -3.03
C GLN A 42 13.94 -9.42 -2.97
N PRO A 43 13.59 -8.37 -3.73
CA PRO A 43 12.22 -7.88 -3.77
C PRO A 43 11.32 -9.05 -4.15
N LEU A 44 10.25 -9.28 -3.39
CA LEU A 44 9.26 -10.29 -3.75
C LEU A 44 8.86 -10.10 -5.23
N PRO A 45 8.82 -11.17 -6.03
CA PRO A 45 8.50 -11.06 -7.45
C PRO A 45 7.16 -10.35 -7.62
N ARG A 46 7.09 -9.42 -8.57
CA ARG A 46 5.84 -8.71 -8.86
C ARG A 46 4.80 -9.73 -9.26
N LYS A 47 3.69 -9.80 -8.52
CA LYS A 47 2.57 -10.69 -8.85
C LYS A 47 2.06 -10.36 -10.26
N ASN A 48 1.90 -11.39 -11.09
CA ASN A 48 1.31 -11.24 -12.41
C ASN A 48 -0.19 -10.91 -12.27
N PRO A 49 -0.68 -9.76 -12.80
CA PRO A 49 -2.08 -9.36 -12.66
C PRO A 49 -3.10 -10.33 -13.25
N ASP A 50 -2.68 -11.16 -14.21
CA ASP A 50 -3.55 -12.13 -14.86
C ASP A 50 -3.66 -13.44 -14.06
N GLU A 51 -2.71 -13.71 -13.15
CA GLU A 51 -2.72 -14.87 -12.22
C GLU A 51 -3.42 -14.58 -10.89
N VAL A 52 -3.48 -13.29 -10.50
CA VAL A 52 -4.15 -12.87 -9.27
C VAL A 52 -5.65 -12.73 -9.51
N PRO A 53 -6.55 -13.44 -8.80
CA PRO A 53 -7.98 -13.41 -9.07
C PRO A 53 -8.61 -12.03 -8.82
N PHE A 54 -8.21 -11.36 -7.74
CA PHE A 54 -8.66 -10.02 -7.35
C PHE A 54 -7.55 -9.31 -6.61
N VAL A 55 -7.60 -7.98 -6.50
CA VAL A 55 -6.80 -7.25 -5.51
C VAL A 55 -7.72 -6.58 -4.51
N TRP A 56 -7.26 -6.42 -3.27
CA TRP A 56 -7.88 -5.47 -2.37
C TRP A 56 -7.63 -4.05 -2.87
N SER A 57 -8.55 -3.15 -2.62
CA SER A 57 -8.33 -1.72 -2.90
C SER A 57 -9.04 -0.88 -1.88
N LEU A 58 -8.38 0.20 -1.46
CA LEU A 58 -9.09 1.35 -0.93
C LEU A 58 -9.89 1.96 -2.07
N VAL A 59 -11.19 2.14 -1.87
CA VAL A 59 -12.12 2.66 -2.85
C VAL A 59 -12.82 3.86 -2.26
N GLY A 60 -13.05 4.86 -3.10
CA GLY A 60 -13.91 5.99 -2.76
C GLY A 60 -14.73 6.44 -3.96
N ASN A 61 -15.51 7.48 -3.72
CA ASN A 61 -16.30 8.16 -4.72
C ASN A 61 -15.86 9.62 -4.79
N ILE A 62 -15.82 10.20 -5.98
CA ILE A 62 -15.54 11.62 -6.14
C ILE A 62 -16.68 12.43 -5.52
N VAL A 63 -16.33 13.45 -4.74
CA VAL A 63 -17.31 14.35 -4.10
C VAL A 63 -18.21 15.00 -5.15
N TRP A 64 -19.44 15.32 -4.75
CA TRP A 64 -20.39 15.94 -5.67
C TRP A 64 -19.96 17.36 -6.01
N ASP A 65 -19.75 18.16 -4.97
CA ASP A 65 -19.37 19.56 -5.05
C ASP A 65 -18.22 19.85 -4.08
N HIS A 66 -17.34 20.79 -4.41
CA HIS A 66 -16.26 21.22 -3.54
C HIS A 66 -15.88 22.68 -3.83
N PRO A 67 -15.34 23.42 -2.85
CA PRO A 67 -14.78 24.74 -3.08
C PRO A 67 -13.51 24.64 -3.93
N TYR A 68 -13.31 25.59 -4.83
CA TYR A 68 -12.16 25.67 -5.72
C TYR A 68 -11.66 27.11 -5.89
N GLY A 69 -10.34 27.27 -5.94
CA GLY A 69 -9.70 28.57 -6.09
C GLY A 69 -9.77 29.43 -4.83
N GLU A 70 -9.15 30.60 -4.90
CA GLU A 70 -9.09 31.55 -3.76
C GLU A 70 -10.48 32.09 -3.40
N GLU A 71 -11.32 32.31 -4.41
CA GLU A 71 -12.70 32.78 -4.25
C GLU A 71 -13.68 31.68 -3.77
N LYS A 72 -13.20 30.44 -3.60
CA LYS A 72 -13.97 29.29 -3.13
C LYS A 72 -15.24 29.02 -3.95
N GLU A 73 -15.14 29.17 -5.27
CA GLU A 73 -16.21 28.79 -6.19
C GLU A 73 -16.60 27.31 -5.99
N ILE A 74 -17.90 27.03 -5.93
CA ILE A 74 -18.38 25.64 -5.83
C ILE A 74 -18.29 24.98 -7.20
N ARG A 75 -17.47 23.94 -7.31
CA ARG A 75 -17.30 23.13 -8.54
C ARG A 75 -17.78 21.71 -8.35
N ARG A 76 -18.30 21.14 -9.43
CA ARG A 76 -18.82 19.76 -9.45
C ARG A 76 -17.76 18.76 -9.86
N GLY A 77 -17.55 17.72 -9.06
CA GLY A 77 -16.60 16.65 -9.33
C GLY A 77 -15.17 17.15 -9.39
N THR A 78 -14.37 16.66 -10.34
CA THR A 78 -13.00 17.17 -10.56
C THR A 78 -12.77 17.44 -12.04
N LYS A 79 -11.61 18.02 -12.38
CA LYS A 79 -11.16 18.15 -13.78
C LYS A 79 -11.23 16.82 -14.55
N HIS A 80 -10.89 15.72 -13.88
CA HIS A 80 -10.79 14.40 -14.52
C HIS A 80 -12.07 13.56 -14.37
N PHE A 81 -12.73 13.63 -13.23
CA PHE A 81 -13.80 12.69 -12.87
C PHE A 81 -15.14 13.38 -12.64
N SER A 82 -16.21 12.74 -13.09
CA SER A 82 -17.57 13.18 -12.78
C SER A 82 -17.86 13.06 -11.28
N PRO A 83 -18.80 13.88 -10.74
CA PRO A 83 -19.38 13.67 -9.43
C PRO A 83 -19.79 12.21 -9.18
N GLY A 84 -19.49 11.67 -7.99
CA GLY A 84 -19.82 10.31 -7.60
C GLY A 84 -19.02 9.19 -8.28
N ALA A 85 -18.11 9.51 -9.20
CA ALA A 85 -17.32 8.50 -9.91
C ALA A 85 -16.51 7.63 -8.93
N LYS A 86 -16.55 6.31 -9.13
CA LYS A 86 -15.77 5.35 -8.34
C LYS A 86 -14.28 5.46 -8.70
N VAL A 87 -13.44 5.60 -7.69
CA VAL A 87 -11.98 5.62 -7.82
C VAL A 87 -11.34 4.55 -6.93
N TYR A 88 -10.24 3.98 -7.41
CA TYR A 88 -9.43 3.00 -6.71
C TYR A 88 -8.12 3.67 -6.29
N CYS A 89 -7.87 3.76 -5.00
CA CYS A 89 -6.83 4.60 -4.43
C CYS A 89 -5.63 3.73 -4.03
N LEU A 90 -4.43 4.16 -4.43
CA LEU A 90 -3.19 3.45 -4.12
C LEU A 90 -2.68 3.77 -2.70
N PRO A 91 -1.76 2.97 -2.14
CA PRO A 91 -1.11 3.28 -0.85
C PRO A 91 -0.43 4.66 -0.84
N ALA A 92 -0.25 5.22 0.35
CA ALA A 92 0.50 6.47 0.55
C ALA A 92 1.92 6.34 -0.02
N LYS A 93 2.40 7.38 -0.72
CA LYS A 93 3.74 7.38 -1.35
C LYS A 93 4.68 8.45 -0.83
N TRP A 94 4.16 9.56 -0.31
CA TRP A 94 4.95 10.78 -0.08
C TRP A 94 5.07 11.22 1.38
N GLY A 95 4.52 10.47 2.33
CA GLY A 95 4.52 10.86 3.74
C GLY A 95 3.72 12.15 4.01
N ASP A 96 2.84 12.54 3.09
CA ASP A 96 2.04 13.76 3.13
C ASP A 96 0.70 13.58 3.86
N GLY A 97 0.59 12.55 4.69
CA GLY A 97 -0.67 12.20 5.36
C GLY A 97 -1.78 11.81 4.38
N TYR A 98 -1.45 11.31 3.19
CA TYR A 98 -2.43 10.93 2.18
C TYR A 98 -3.25 12.12 1.65
N ARG A 99 -2.68 13.33 1.64
CA ARG A 99 -3.32 14.54 1.07
C ARG A 99 -3.36 14.50 -0.46
N LYS A 100 -2.26 14.08 -1.10
CA LYS A 100 -2.19 13.82 -2.54
C LYS A 100 -2.14 12.32 -2.78
N ILE A 101 -3.08 11.82 -3.57
CA ILE A 101 -3.30 10.39 -3.74
C ILE A 101 -3.25 10.00 -5.21
N LYS A 102 -2.61 8.87 -5.50
CA LYS A 102 -2.70 8.24 -6.82
C LYS A 102 -4.00 7.45 -6.88
N VAL A 103 -4.81 7.72 -7.90
CA VAL A 103 -6.08 7.06 -8.13
C VAL A 103 -6.17 6.48 -9.53
N ILE A 104 -6.83 5.34 -9.63
CA ILE A 104 -7.30 4.75 -10.88
C ILE A 104 -8.79 5.03 -10.98
N GLY A 105 -9.25 5.57 -12.11
CA GLY A 105 -10.68 5.84 -12.30
C GLY A 105 -11.03 5.98 -13.77
N ARG A 106 -12.34 5.96 -14.07
CA ARG A 106 -12.85 6.29 -15.40
C ARG A 106 -13.13 7.80 -15.46
N PRO A 107 -12.39 8.57 -16.26
CA PRO A 107 -12.62 9.99 -16.35
C PRO A 107 -13.87 10.30 -17.16
N ARG A 108 -14.34 11.55 -17.05
CA ARG A 108 -15.49 12.02 -17.82
C ARG A 108 -15.18 11.98 -19.33
N GLY A 109 -16.13 11.50 -20.12
CA GLY A 109 -16.04 11.50 -21.59
C GLY A 109 -15.25 10.36 -22.23
N THR A 110 -14.72 9.41 -21.47
CA THR A 110 -14.09 8.19 -22.03
C THR A 110 -14.34 6.96 -21.15
N THR A 111 -14.29 5.79 -21.77
CA THR A 111 -14.45 4.49 -21.12
C THR A 111 -13.14 3.93 -20.58
N ARG A 112 -11.99 4.50 -20.99
CA ARG A 112 -10.66 4.04 -20.58
C ARG A 112 -10.29 4.52 -19.19
N TYR A 113 -9.70 3.64 -18.39
CA TYR A 113 -9.16 4.03 -17.08
C TYR A 113 -7.95 4.94 -17.24
N ILE A 114 -7.83 5.92 -16.34
CA ILE A 114 -6.64 6.74 -16.17
C ILE A 114 -6.04 6.53 -14.79
N PHE A 115 -4.77 6.87 -14.67
CA PHE A 115 -4.01 6.87 -13.43
C PHE A 115 -3.50 8.28 -13.18
N VAL A 116 -4.03 8.96 -12.17
CA VAL A 116 -3.74 10.39 -11.91
C VAL A 116 -3.58 10.66 -10.41
N VAL A 117 -2.92 11.76 -10.09
CA VAL A 117 -2.85 12.26 -8.72
C VAL A 117 -3.97 13.26 -8.49
N ILE A 118 -4.74 13.09 -7.42
CA ILE A 118 -5.76 14.04 -6.98
C ILE A 118 -5.59 14.38 -5.51
N CYS A 119 -6.24 15.45 -5.10
CA CYS A 119 -6.45 15.79 -3.69
C CYS A 119 -7.41 14.77 -3.04
N SER A 120 -7.07 14.24 -1.86
CA SER A 120 -7.94 13.28 -1.16
C SER A 120 -9.21 13.90 -0.60
N ALA A 121 -9.24 15.21 -0.36
CA ALA A 121 -10.48 15.92 -0.02
C ALA A 121 -11.53 15.86 -1.15
N HIS A 122 -11.15 15.51 -2.38
CA HIS A 122 -12.10 15.29 -3.48
C HIS A 122 -12.68 13.87 -3.50
N VAL A 123 -12.41 13.04 -2.49
CA VAL A 123 -12.88 11.67 -2.38
C VAL A 123 -13.64 11.47 -1.07
N THR A 124 -14.78 10.80 -1.16
CA THR A 124 -15.67 10.45 -0.04
C THR A 124 -16.02 8.95 -0.09
N ASN A 125 -16.76 8.46 0.90
CA ASN A 125 -17.24 7.08 0.99
C ASN A 125 -16.09 6.06 0.91
N TRP A 126 -15.07 6.28 1.74
CA TRP A 126 -13.88 5.43 1.81
C TRP A 126 -14.23 4.05 2.33
N ARG A 127 -13.84 3.01 1.59
CA ARG A 127 -14.12 1.62 1.96
C ARG A 127 -13.13 0.65 1.35
N LEU A 128 -13.00 -0.51 1.98
CA LEU A 128 -12.38 -1.69 1.39
C LEU A 128 -13.29 -2.27 0.29
N ASP A 129 -12.71 -2.71 -0.81
CA ASP A 129 -13.43 -3.48 -1.84
C ASP A 129 -12.51 -4.51 -2.52
N LYS A 130 -13.11 -5.58 -3.06
CA LYS A 130 -12.43 -6.54 -3.94
C LYS A 130 -12.54 -6.08 -5.39
N VAL A 131 -11.41 -6.04 -6.09
CA VAL A 131 -11.34 -5.56 -7.47
C VAL A 131 -10.94 -6.68 -8.41
N TYR A 132 -11.88 -7.07 -9.28
CA TYR A 132 -11.69 -8.13 -10.27
C TYR A 132 -11.31 -7.61 -11.66
N SER A 133 -11.53 -6.31 -11.93
CA SER A 133 -11.29 -5.70 -13.25
C SER A 133 -9.83 -5.88 -13.69
N PRO A 134 -9.55 -6.58 -14.81
CA PRO A 134 -8.18 -6.84 -15.26
C PRO A 134 -7.38 -5.56 -15.49
N HIS A 135 -8.01 -4.51 -16.02
CA HIS A 135 -7.36 -3.22 -16.23
C HIS A 135 -6.94 -2.55 -14.92
N VAL A 136 -7.82 -2.60 -13.90
CA VAL A 136 -7.50 -1.99 -12.60
C VAL A 136 -6.44 -2.82 -11.88
N LYS A 137 -6.50 -4.17 -11.93
CA LYS A 137 -5.47 -5.05 -11.38
C LYS A 137 -4.09 -4.76 -11.98
N ARG A 138 -4.00 -4.65 -13.32
CA ARG A 138 -2.75 -4.30 -14.01
C ARG A 138 -2.18 -2.96 -13.56
N LEU A 139 -3.02 -1.93 -13.49
CA LEU A 139 -2.60 -0.61 -13.02
C LEU A 139 -2.21 -0.62 -11.53
N MET A 140 -2.94 -1.34 -10.68
CA MET A 140 -2.69 -1.42 -9.24
C MET A 140 -1.34 -2.11 -8.97
N LEU A 141 -1.17 -3.33 -9.45
CA LEU A 141 0.04 -4.13 -9.22
C LEU A 141 1.26 -3.53 -9.95
N GLY A 142 1.08 -3.03 -11.18
CA GLY A 142 2.14 -2.39 -11.96
C GLY A 142 2.70 -1.13 -11.32
N ASN A 143 1.92 -0.46 -10.47
CA ASN A 143 2.32 0.78 -9.77
C ASN A 143 2.66 0.56 -8.28
N ARG A 144 3.00 -0.67 -7.89
CA ARG A 144 3.31 -1.04 -6.49
C ARG A 144 2.18 -0.62 -5.54
N GLY A 145 0.95 -0.90 -5.97
CA GLY A 145 -0.27 -0.66 -5.21
C GLY A 145 -0.61 -1.84 -4.30
N TRP A 146 -1.90 -1.97 -4.00
CA TRP A 146 -2.46 -3.05 -3.22
C TRP A 146 -2.45 -4.39 -3.98
N ASP A 147 -2.43 -5.48 -3.24
CA ASP A 147 -2.50 -6.84 -3.77
C ASP A 147 -3.64 -7.64 -3.09
N ASP A 148 -3.64 -8.96 -3.28
CA ASP A 148 -4.61 -9.90 -2.71
C ASP A 148 -4.25 -10.36 -1.28
N SER A 149 -3.17 -9.84 -0.69
CA SER A 149 -2.72 -10.26 0.63
C SER A 149 -3.62 -9.77 1.76
N GLU A 150 -3.62 -10.51 2.86
CA GLU A 150 -4.29 -10.11 4.10
C GLU A 150 -3.72 -8.82 4.68
N LYS A 151 -2.41 -8.58 4.52
CA LYS A 151 -1.75 -7.33 4.91
C LYS A 151 -2.36 -6.13 4.18
N SER A 152 -2.50 -6.21 2.85
CA SER A 152 -3.17 -5.17 2.06
C SER A 152 -4.60 -4.93 2.58
N ARG A 153 -5.36 -5.99 2.88
CA ARG A 153 -6.71 -5.88 3.43
C ARG A 153 -6.74 -5.07 4.73
N GLN A 154 -5.90 -5.44 5.70
CA GLN A 154 -5.84 -4.81 7.02
C GLN A 154 -5.41 -3.33 6.92
N GLU A 155 -4.37 -3.03 6.14
CA GLU A 155 -3.92 -1.65 5.92
C GLU A 155 -5.03 -0.79 5.30
N ILE A 156 -5.77 -1.32 4.33
CA ILE A 156 -6.90 -0.61 3.71
C ILE A 156 -8.04 -0.38 4.71
N GLU A 157 -8.38 -1.37 5.54
CA GLU A 157 -9.44 -1.24 6.56
C GLU A 157 -9.10 -0.14 7.57
N GLU A 158 -7.85 -0.10 8.04
CA GLU A 158 -7.34 0.95 8.93
C GLU A 158 -7.38 2.32 8.26
N MET A 159 -6.89 2.42 7.02
CA MET A 159 -6.93 3.66 6.25
C MET A 159 -8.36 4.14 6.02
N ALA A 160 -9.28 3.26 5.63
CA ALA A 160 -10.68 3.62 5.41
C ALA A 160 -11.33 4.14 6.70
N ARG A 161 -11.05 3.50 7.84
CA ARG A 161 -11.53 3.96 9.15
C ARG A 161 -11.00 5.36 9.47
N ALA A 162 -9.69 5.57 9.35
CA ALA A 162 -9.07 6.86 9.65
C ALA A 162 -9.56 7.98 8.71
N LEU A 163 -9.66 7.70 7.41
CA LEU A 163 -10.09 8.69 6.41
C LEU A 163 -11.55 9.09 6.55
N ASN A 164 -12.43 8.19 6.99
CA ASN A 164 -13.83 8.53 7.27
C ASN A 164 -14.02 9.37 8.55
N GLN A 165 -13.02 9.42 9.43
CA GLN A 165 -13.05 10.24 10.65
C GLN A 165 -12.31 11.58 10.48
N ARG A 166 -11.62 11.75 9.35
CA ARG A 166 -10.77 12.91 9.09
C ARG A 166 -11.55 14.00 8.37
N GLU A 167 -11.33 15.24 8.78
CA GLU A 167 -11.80 16.40 8.00
C GLU A 167 -11.12 16.43 6.62
N PRO A 168 -11.85 16.73 5.54
CA PRO A 168 -11.26 16.80 4.19
C PRO A 168 -10.20 17.90 4.12
N GLU A 169 -8.96 17.54 3.81
CA GLU A 169 -7.83 18.48 3.79
C GLU A 169 -6.99 18.37 2.51
N CYS A 170 -6.88 19.51 1.81
CA CYS A 170 -5.91 19.83 0.78
C CYS A 170 -5.58 21.32 0.88
#